data_AF-A0A0K6HXQ5-F1
#
_entry.id   AF-A0A0K6HXQ5-F1
#
_cell.length_a   1.000
_cell.length_b   1.000
_cell.length_c   1.000
_cell.angle_alpha   90.00
_cell.angle_beta   90.00
_cell.angle_gamma   90.00
#
_symmetry.space_group_name_H-M   'P 1'
#
loop_
_entity.id
_entity.type
_entity.pdbx_description
1 polymer ?
#
loop_
_entity_poly.entity_id
_entity_poly.type
_entity_poly.pdbx_seq_one_letter_code
_entity_poly.pdbx_strand_id
1 'polypeptide(L)'
;MQASTRHSSRSHLRALLGLALFAAVTSAYAHTGNDGGLHHSFGSGFVHPFTGLDHLSAMVAVGLWSAVSAAAIDRRLLWAPAGFASMLLLGALLGFVGVRLPAVEPMIAASVLVIGLLAAVRLRLPGWISAGVVGAFAVFHGLAHGEELAGLPGRWAVIAGMVSATVLLHAAGLGAGLALRRTGRWGALLAGGGIAGMGVALLGGWVAA
;
A
#
# COMPACT_ATOMS: atom_id res chain seq x y z
N MET A 1 1.08 -51.92 3.02
CA MET A 1 0.50 -50.87 3.91
C MET A 1 1.63 -49.98 4.39
N GLN A 2 1.43 -48.65 4.37
CA GLN A 2 2.35 -47.56 4.73
C GLN A 2 3.19 -46.94 3.60
N ALA A 3 2.75 -45.76 3.13
CA ALA A 3 3.60 -44.75 2.52
C ALA A 3 3.20 -43.34 3.01
N SER A 4 4.17 -42.71 3.69
CA SER A 4 4.49 -41.27 3.67
C SER A 4 3.48 -40.24 4.22
N THR A 5 3.67 -39.87 5.49
CA THR A 5 3.16 -38.63 6.12
C THR A 5 4.25 -37.53 6.25
N ARG A 6 5.27 -37.53 5.39
CA ARG A 6 6.45 -36.64 5.54
C ARG A 6 6.29 -35.19 5.03
N HIS A 7 5.11 -34.79 4.57
CA HIS A 7 4.89 -33.46 3.98
C HIS A 7 4.48 -32.36 4.98
N SER A 8 3.90 -32.71 6.14
CA SER A 8 3.39 -31.71 7.11
C SER A 8 4.50 -31.03 7.93
N SER A 9 5.49 -31.78 8.42
CA SER A 9 6.55 -31.21 9.28
C SER A 9 7.36 -30.09 8.60
N ARG A 10 7.56 -30.17 7.28
CA ARG A 10 8.33 -29.20 6.50
C ARG A 10 7.59 -27.88 6.26
N SER A 11 6.25 -27.88 6.20
CA SER A 11 5.47 -26.66 6.04
C SER A 11 5.38 -25.86 7.35
N HIS A 12 5.24 -26.55 8.49
CA HIS A 12 5.25 -25.92 9.81
C HIS A 12 6.61 -25.29 10.14
N LEU A 13 7.72 -25.96 9.80
CA LEU A 13 9.06 -25.40 9.98
C LEU A 13 9.28 -24.14 9.14
N ARG A 14 8.78 -24.11 7.90
CA ARG A 14 8.83 -22.93 7.02
C ARG A 14 7.97 -21.77 7.53
N ALA A 15 6.79 -22.08 8.07
CA ALA A 15 5.90 -21.07 8.68
C ALA A 15 6.52 -20.45 9.95
N LEU A 16 7.16 -21.28 10.80
CA LEU A 16 7.86 -20.81 11.99
C LEU A 16 9.11 -19.99 11.66
N LEU A 17 9.86 -20.39 10.62
CA LEU A 17 10.98 -19.59 10.09
C LEU A 17 10.49 -18.25 9.51
N GLY A 18 9.36 -18.25 8.79
CA GLY A 18 8.75 -17.03 8.28
C GLY A 18 8.32 -16.07 9.41
N LEU A 19 7.72 -16.60 10.48
CA LEU A 19 7.31 -15.83 11.65
C LEU A 19 8.50 -15.28 12.44
N ALA A 20 9.57 -16.07 12.59
CA ALA A 20 10.81 -15.64 13.24
C ALA A 20 11.55 -14.56 12.43
N LEU A 21 11.56 -14.68 11.09
CA LEU A 21 12.12 -13.66 10.21
C LEU A 21 11.29 -12.36 10.24
N PHE A 22 9.96 -12.47 10.35
CA PHE A 22 9.07 -11.32 10.52
C PHE A 22 9.35 -10.57 11.83
N ALA A 23 9.49 -11.30 12.95
CA ALA A 23 9.83 -10.72 14.25
C ALA A 23 11.24 -10.10 14.30
N ALA A 24 12.20 -10.65 13.54
CA ALA A 24 13.54 -10.09 13.45
C ALA A 24 13.58 -8.76 12.67
N VAL A 25 12.75 -8.63 11.62
CA VAL A 25 12.61 -7.38 10.85
C VAL A 25 12.01 -6.26 11.71
N THR A 26 10.99 -6.56 12.53
CA THR A 26 10.38 -5.55 13.40
C THR A 26 11.34 -5.03 14.49
N SER A 27 12.24 -5.87 15.01
CA SER A 27 13.23 -5.44 16.02
C SER A 27 14.36 -4.59 15.43
N ALA A 28 14.73 -4.80 14.16
CA ALA A 28 15.75 -3.97 13.50
C ALA A 28 15.26 -2.53 13.24
N TYR A 29 13.95 -2.31 13.15
CA TYR A 29 13.34 -1.00 12.89
C TYR A 29 13.24 -0.13 14.16
N ALA A 30 13.53 -0.68 15.34
CA ALA A 30 13.56 0.06 16.60
C ALA A 30 14.86 0.85 16.85
N HIS A 31 15.92 0.62 16.05
CA HIS A 31 17.24 1.25 16.24
C HIS A 31 17.54 2.46 15.33
N THR A 32 16.63 2.86 14.43
CA THR A 32 16.82 4.00 13.50
C THR A 32 16.47 5.37 14.10
N GLY A 33 16.18 5.45 15.40
CA GLY A 33 15.62 6.64 16.05
C GLY A 33 16.59 7.77 16.45
N ASN A 34 17.88 7.78 16.06
CA ASN A 34 18.87 8.69 16.67
C ASN A 34 19.63 9.67 15.73
N ASP A 35 19.15 9.94 14.52
CA ASP A 35 19.93 10.68 13.52
C ASP A 35 19.62 12.21 13.52
N GLY A 36 20.14 12.92 14.52
CA GLY A 36 20.14 14.40 14.70
C GLY A 36 19.67 15.31 13.55
N GLY A 37 18.35 15.51 13.42
CA GLY A 37 17.75 16.59 12.61
C GLY A 37 17.68 16.35 11.09
N LEU A 38 18.15 15.19 10.59
CA LEU A 38 18.04 14.79 9.17
C LEU A 38 16.74 14.05 8.83
N HIS A 39 15.87 13.84 9.82
CA HIS A 39 14.66 13.02 9.76
C HIS A 39 13.52 13.59 8.89
N HIS A 40 13.56 14.87 8.52
CA HIS A 40 12.52 15.52 7.69
C HIS A 40 13.07 15.94 6.32
N SER A 41 13.69 14.99 5.63
CA SER A 41 14.29 15.19 4.31
C SER A 41 13.46 14.53 3.20
N PHE A 42 13.79 14.84 1.94
CA PHE A 42 13.24 14.12 0.81
C PHE A 42 13.49 12.60 0.91
N GLY A 43 14.68 12.21 1.37
CA GLY A 43 15.05 10.80 1.51
C GLY A 43 14.17 10.05 2.51
N SER A 44 13.88 10.66 3.67
CA SER A 44 13.01 10.03 4.67
C SER A 44 11.58 9.86 4.14
N GLY A 45 11.04 10.88 3.47
CA GLY A 45 9.75 10.80 2.80
C GLY A 45 9.72 9.76 1.67
N PHE A 46 10.80 9.63 0.91
CA PHE A 46 10.90 8.65 -0.18
C PHE A 46 10.96 7.22 0.33
N VAL A 47 11.70 6.94 1.40
CA VAL A 47 11.82 5.59 1.97
C VAL A 47 10.54 5.18 2.71
N HIS A 48 9.81 6.13 3.29
CA HIS A 48 8.68 5.86 4.18
C HIS A 48 7.61 4.89 3.60
N PRO A 49 7.10 5.06 2.36
CA PRO A 49 6.12 4.12 1.79
C PRO A 49 6.64 2.70 1.59
N PHE A 50 7.96 2.49 1.55
CA PHE A 50 8.56 1.16 1.43
C PHE A 50 8.64 0.44 2.77
N THR A 51 8.66 1.18 3.88
CA THR A 51 8.74 0.62 5.25
C THR A 51 7.37 0.33 5.86
N GLY A 52 6.33 1.06 5.46
CA GLY A 52 4.94 0.79 5.88
C GLY A 52 4.28 -0.29 5.02
N LEU A 53 3.89 -1.42 5.61
CA LEU A 53 3.25 -2.51 4.88
C LEU A 53 1.87 -2.12 4.31
N ASP A 54 1.15 -1.25 5.00
CA ASP A 54 -0.10 -0.64 4.57
C ASP A 54 0.08 0.25 3.33
N HIS A 55 1.07 1.15 3.35
CA HIS A 55 1.40 2.06 2.26
C HIS A 55 1.93 1.30 1.05
N LEU A 56 2.91 0.43 1.26
CA LEU A 56 3.49 -0.41 0.21
C LEU A 56 2.40 -1.22 -0.49
N SER A 57 1.55 -1.90 0.30
CA SER A 57 0.47 -2.73 -0.25
C SER A 57 -0.56 -1.88 -1.00
N ALA A 58 -1.02 -0.76 -0.43
CA ALA A 58 -1.99 0.11 -1.08
C ALA A 58 -1.46 0.67 -2.40
N MET A 59 -0.25 1.22 -2.41
CA MET A 59 0.32 1.88 -3.59
C MET A 59 0.61 0.89 -4.72
N VAL A 60 1.14 -0.30 -4.40
CA VAL A 60 1.29 -1.37 -5.40
C VAL A 60 -0.07 -1.85 -5.90
N ALA A 61 -1.06 -2.00 -5.01
CA ALA A 61 -2.40 -2.46 -5.36
C ALA A 61 -3.11 -1.51 -6.34
N VAL A 62 -2.96 -0.19 -6.18
CA VAL A 62 -3.54 0.81 -7.09
C VAL A 62 -3.03 0.60 -8.52
N GLY A 63 -1.72 0.48 -8.69
CA GLY A 63 -1.11 0.22 -10.00
C GLY A 63 -1.52 -1.13 -10.56
N LEU A 64 -1.47 -2.17 -9.72
CA LEU A 64 -1.86 -3.53 -10.07
C LEU A 64 -3.30 -3.58 -10.58
N TRP A 65 -4.25 -3.07 -9.79
CA TRP A 65 -5.67 -3.04 -10.14
C TRP A 65 -5.90 -2.30 -11.45
N SER A 66 -5.28 -1.13 -11.61
CA SER A 66 -5.41 -0.33 -12.84
C SER A 66 -4.98 -1.11 -14.08
N ALA A 67 -3.87 -1.84 -14.00
CA ALA A 67 -3.40 -2.65 -15.12
C ALA A 67 -4.26 -3.90 -15.38
N VAL A 68 -4.63 -4.66 -14.34
CA VAL A 68 -5.35 -5.94 -14.53
C VAL A 68 -6.81 -5.75 -14.93
N SER A 69 -7.43 -4.63 -14.56
CA SER A 69 -8.81 -4.28 -14.92
C SER A 69 -8.93 -3.63 -16.30
N ALA A 70 -7.87 -3.03 -16.83
CA ALA A 70 -7.91 -2.33 -18.11
C ALA A 70 -8.28 -3.23 -19.31
N ALA A 71 -9.13 -2.71 -20.19
CA ALA A 71 -9.50 -3.37 -21.44
C ALA A 71 -8.37 -3.31 -22.48
N ALA A 72 -7.74 -2.14 -22.63
CA ALA A 72 -6.61 -1.89 -23.52
C ALA A 72 -5.45 -1.23 -22.74
N ILE A 73 -4.25 -1.20 -23.31
CA ILE A 73 -3.13 -0.43 -22.76
C ILE A 73 -3.22 0.98 -23.36
N ASP A 74 -3.83 1.90 -22.62
CA ASP A 74 -3.99 3.29 -23.01
C ASP A 74 -3.83 4.23 -21.80
N ARG A 75 -4.03 5.54 -22.02
CA ARG A 75 -3.95 6.56 -20.96
C ARG A 75 -4.89 6.31 -19.77
N ARG A 76 -5.92 5.46 -19.92
CA ARG A 76 -6.88 5.21 -18.84
C ARG A 76 -6.27 4.44 -17.68
N LEU A 77 -5.17 3.72 -17.91
CA LEU A 77 -4.40 3.06 -16.85
C LEU A 77 -3.85 4.06 -15.82
N LEU A 78 -3.75 5.34 -16.16
CA LEU A 78 -3.18 6.35 -15.28
C LEU A 78 -4.22 7.00 -14.38
N TRP A 79 -5.52 6.80 -14.60
CA TRP A 79 -6.55 7.45 -13.78
C TRP A 79 -6.47 7.09 -12.30
N ALA A 80 -6.36 5.80 -11.97
CA ALA A 80 -6.27 5.40 -10.56
C ALA A 80 -4.94 5.86 -9.91
N PRO A 81 -3.75 5.61 -10.50
CA PRO A 81 -2.49 6.15 -9.98
C PRO A 81 -2.47 7.68 -9.82
N ALA A 82 -2.94 8.43 -10.83
CA ALA A 82 -2.95 9.88 -10.77
C ALA A 82 -3.96 10.40 -9.74
N GLY A 83 -5.14 9.76 -9.66
CA GLY A 83 -6.16 10.09 -8.67
C GLY A 83 -5.67 9.87 -7.24
N PHE A 84 -5.02 8.72 -6.99
CA PHE A 84 -4.44 8.42 -5.68
C PHE A 84 -3.34 9.42 -5.31
N ALA A 85 -2.33 9.63 -6.17
CA ALA A 85 -1.23 10.54 -5.87
C ALA A 85 -1.69 11.99 -5.65
N SER A 86 -2.68 12.46 -6.42
CA SER A 86 -3.24 13.81 -6.28
C SER A 86 -4.02 13.97 -4.98
N MET A 87 -4.84 12.98 -4.63
CA MET A 87 -5.64 13.02 -3.41
C MET A 87 -4.82 12.73 -2.14
N LEU A 88 -3.73 11.96 -2.26
CA LEU A 88 -2.72 11.82 -1.20
C LEU A 88 -2.10 13.19 -0.90
N LEU A 89 -1.64 13.90 -1.92
CA LEU A 89 -1.09 15.24 -1.75
C LEU A 89 -2.13 16.19 -1.13
N LEU A 90 -3.37 16.16 -1.64
CA LEU A 90 -4.45 16.97 -1.06
C LEU A 90 -4.68 16.63 0.42
N GLY A 91 -4.76 15.35 0.79
CA GLY A 91 -4.89 14.91 2.17
C GLY A 91 -3.76 15.43 3.05
N ALA A 92 -2.51 15.39 2.56
CA ALA A 92 -1.36 15.92 3.29
C ALA A 92 -1.46 17.44 3.51
N LEU A 93 -1.91 18.18 2.50
CA LEU A 93 -2.15 19.62 2.63
C LEU A 93 -3.27 19.93 3.64
N LEU A 94 -4.33 19.11 3.68
CA LEU A 94 -5.40 19.23 4.67
C LEU A 94 -4.87 18.94 6.09
N GLY A 95 -4.02 17.94 6.26
CA GLY A 95 -3.37 17.63 7.53
C GLY A 95 -2.47 18.78 8.02
N PHE A 96 -1.75 19.46 7.12
CA PHE A 96 -0.95 20.63 7.47
C PHE A 96 -1.74 21.79 8.07
N VAL A 97 -3.01 21.94 7.67
CA VAL A 97 -3.90 22.99 8.20
C VAL A 97 -4.76 22.48 9.36
N GLY A 98 -4.48 21.28 9.87
CA GLY A 98 -5.10 20.73 11.07
C GLY A 98 -6.45 20.07 10.86
N VAL A 99 -6.83 19.72 9.63
CA VAL A 99 -8.02 18.90 9.39
C VAL A 99 -7.79 17.51 9.97
N ARG A 100 -8.69 17.08 10.85
CA ARG A 100 -8.68 15.76 11.48
C ARG A 100 -9.96 15.03 11.11
N LEU A 101 -9.83 13.78 10.69
CA LEU A 101 -10.95 12.89 10.48
C LEU A 101 -10.88 11.73 11.47
N PRO A 102 -12.03 11.22 11.97
CA PRO A 102 -12.02 9.99 12.75
C PRO A 102 -11.64 8.79 11.85
N ALA A 103 -11.18 7.71 12.49
CA ALA A 103 -10.94 6.42 11.85
C ALA A 103 -9.96 6.44 10.65
N VAL A 104 -8.95 7.32 10.67
CA VAL A 104 -7.91 7.40 9.63
C VAL A 104 -7.21 6.05 9.43
N GLU A 105 -6.72 5.46 10.51
CA GLU A 105 -5.94 4.22 10.43
C GLU A 105 -6.78 3.00 9.97
N PRO A 106 -8.03 2.79 10.48
CA PRO A 106 -8.95 1.81 9.90
C PRO A 106 -9.26 2.05 8.41
N MET A 107 -9.36 3.32 7.97
CA MET A 107 -9.61 3.63 6.56
C MET A 107 -8.39 3.35 5.68
N ILE A 108 -7.17 3.55 6.19
CA ILE A 108 -5.93 3.13 5.54
C ILE A 108 -5.91 1.60 5.38
N ALA A 109 -6.21 0.86 6.44
CA ALA A 109 -6.28 -0.61 6.38
C ALA A 109 -7.38 -1.11 5.42
N ALA A 110 -8.57 -0.49 5.47
CA ALA A 110 -9.67 -0.78 4.55
C ALA A 110 -9.30 -0.52 3.08
N SER A 111 -8.46 0.47 2.79
CA SER A 111 -7.99 0.74 1.43
C SER A 111 -7.23 -0.45 0.84
N VAL A 112 -6.35 -1.07 1.63
CA VAL A 112 -5.57 -2.25 1.23
C VAL A 112 -6.51 -3.41 0.91
N LEU A 113 -7.49 -3.64 1.79
CA LEU A 113 -8.51 -4.67 1.60
C LEU A 113 -9.30 -4.44 0.30
N VAL A 114 -9.92 -3.27 0.16
CA VAL A 114 -10.82 -2.95 -0.94
C VAL A 114 -10.07 -2.98 -2.28
N ILE A 115 -8.93 -2.32 -2.39
CA ILE A 115 -8.18 -2.26 -3.65
C ILE A 115 -7.60 -3.63 -3.99
N GLY A 116 -7.18 -4.42 -3.00
CA GLY A 116 -6.77 -5.82 -3.18
C GLY A 116 -7.90 -6.68 -3.77
N LEU A 117 -9.12 -6.58 -3.22
CA LEU A 117 -10.29 -7.29 -3.75
C LEU A 117 -10.64 -6.85 -5.18
N LEU A 118 -10.59 -5.55 -5.45
CA LEU A 118 -10.82 -5.00 -6.79
C LEU A 118 -9.80 -5.52 -7.80
N ALA A 119 -8.52 -5.64 -7.41
CA ALA A 119 -7.48 -6.26 -8.22
C ALA A 119 -7.75 -7.76 -8.43
N ALA A 120 -8.13 -8.48 -7.38
CA ALA A 120 -8.37 -9.93 -7.40
C ALA A 120 -9.48 -10.32 -8.38
N VAL A 121 -10.61 -9.60 -8.33
CA VAL A 121 -11.75 -9.83 -9.23
C VAL A 121 -11.61 -9.09 -10.56
N ARG A 122 -10.55 -8.28 -10.71
CA ARG A 122 -10.26 -7.45 -11.88
C ARG A 122 -11.43 -6.52 -12.25
N LEU A 123 -12.06 -5.93 -11.24
CA LEU A 123 -13.26 -5.12 -11.43
C LEU A 123 -12.96 -3.98 -12.40
N ARG A 124 -13.72 -3.92 -13.50
CA ARG A 124 -13.56 -2.90 -14.53
C ARG A 124 -14.48 -1.73 -14.26
N LEU A 125 -13.91 -0.55 -14.03
CA LEU A 125 -14.65 0.68 -13.85
C LEU A 125 -14.19 1.73 -14.88
N PRO A 126 -15.05 2.70 -15.24
CA PRO A 126 -14.61 3.91 -15.92
C PRO A 126 -13.48 4.57 -15.13
N GLY A 127 -12.44 5.06 -15.83
CA GLY A 127 -11.22 5.55 -15.18
C GLY A 127 -11.46 6.63 -14.12
N TRP A 128 -12.39 7.57 -14.36
CA TRP A 128 -12.74 8.60 -13.37
C TRP A 128 -13.37 8.02 -12.09
N ILE A 129 -14.13 6.92 -12.19
CA ILE A 129 -14.64 6.19 -11.02
C ILE A 129 -13.48 5.52 -10.29
N SER A 130 -12.56 4.89 -11.03
CA SER A 130 -11.37 4.30 -10.42
C SER A 130 -10.54 5.33 -9.66
N ALA A 131 -10.34 6.52 -10.24
CA ALA A 131 -9.69 7.66 -9.60
C ALA A 131 -10.42 8.12 -8.33
N GLY A 132 -11.76 8.19 -8.36
CA GLY A 132 -12.58 8.54 -7.21
C GLY A 132 -12.47 7.54 -6.06
N VAL A 133 -12.55 6.24 -6.35
CA VAL A 133 -12.46 5.16 -5.34
C VAL A 133 -11.12 5.19 -4.63
N VAL A 134 -10.01 5.19 -5.38
CA VAL A 134 -8.68 5.18 -4.77
C VAL A 134 -8.33 6.53 -4.15
N GLY A 135 -8.82 7.62 -4.75
CA GLY A 135 -8.64 8.98 -4.24
C GLY A 135 -9.29 9.18 -2.88
N ALA A 136 -10.51 8.66 -2.68
CA ALA A 136 -11.20 8.73 -1.39
C ALA A 136 -10.36 8.09 -0.26
N PHE A 137 -9.74 6.94 -0.51
CA PHE A 137 -8.83 6.33 0.45
C PHE A 137 -7.51 7.10 0.58
N ALA A 138 -6.96 7.60 -0.53
CA ALA A 138 -5.70 8.33 -0.54
C ALA A 138 -5.72 9.59 0.33
N VAL A 139 -6.88 10.24 0.49
CA VAL A 139 -7.03 11.36 1.41
C VAL A 139 -6.66 10.97 2.85
N PHE A 140 -7.02 9.77 3.32
CA PHE A 140 -6.69 9.32 4.67
C PHE A 140 -5.20 9.04 4.84
N HIS A 141 -4.57 8.41 3.84
CA HIS A 141 -3.11 8.26 3.80
C HIS A 141 -2.43 9.64 3.88
N GLY A 142 -2.87 10.59 3.05
CA GLY A 142 -2.36 11.95 3.05
C GLY A 142 -2.56 12.67 4.40
N LEU A 143 -3.76 12.58 4.97
CA LEU A 143 -4.11 13.24 6.23
C LEU A 143 -3.23 12.79 7.39
N ALA A 144 -2.99 11.47 7.53
CA ALA A 144 -2.11 10.93 8.56
C ALA A 144 -0.73 11.60 8.52
N HIS A 145 -0.11 11.63 7.33
CA HIS A 145 1.20 12.23 7.11
C HIS A 145 1.20 13.75 7.26
N GLY A 146 0.15 14.40 6.77
CA GLY A 146 0.01 15.84 6.90
C GLY A 146 -0.09 16.28 8.36
N GLU A 147 -0.82 15.53 9.18
CA GLU A 147 -0.95 15.80 10.62
C GLU A 147 0.39 15.61 11.35
N GLU A 148 1.10 14.53 11.09
CA GLU A 148 2.41 14.25 11.71
C GLU A 148 3.47 15.29 11.33
N LEU A 149 3.44 15.77 10.09
CA LEU A 149 4.41 16.73 9.56
C LEU A 149 4.01 18.20 9.79
N ALA A 150 2.83 18.45 10.36
CA ALA A 150 2.35 19.80 10.61
C ALA A 150 3.30 20.56 11.54
N GLY A 151 3.74 21.76 11.13
CA GLY A 151 4.65 22.59 11.91
C GLY A 151 6.12 22.16 11.89
N LEU A 152 6.46 21.01 11.30
CA LEU A 152 7.86 20.55 11.23
C LEU A 152 8.65 21.23 10.10
N PRO A 153 9.92 21.60 10.34
CA PRO A 153 10.81 22.06 9.28
C PRO A 153 11.04 20.91 8.27
N GLY A 154 11.08 21.22 6.97
CA GLY A 154 11.33 20.22 5.92
C GLY A 154 10.13 19.41 5.44
N ARG A 155 8.92 19.62 6.00
CA ARG A 155 7.66 18.93 5.60
C ARG A 155 7.43 18.83 4.09
N TRP A 156 7.77 19.87 3.33
CA TRP A 156 7.61 19.90 1.88
C TRP A 156 8.54 18.92 1.16
N ALA A 157 9.79 18.79 1.64
CA ALA A 157 10.74 17.84 1.09
C ALA A 157 10.29 16.40 1.37
N VAL A 158 9.80 16.13 2.59
CA VAL A 158 9.25 14.82 2.96
C VAL A 158 8.06 14.45 2.08
N ILE A 159 7.07 15.33 1.93
CA ILE A 159 5.91 15.07 1.07
C ILE A 159 6.32 14.88 -0.40
N ALA A 160 7.27 15.66 -0.91
CA ALA A 160 7.79 15.47 -2.26
C ALA A 160 8.42 14.07 -2.43
N GLY A 161 9.23 13.63 -1.47
CA GLY A 161 9.81 12.29 -1.44
C GLY A 161 8.74 11.20 -1.45
N MET A 162 7.72 11.37 -0.61
CA MET A 162 6.64 10.39 -0.48
C MET A 162 5.78 10.31 -1.73
N VAL A 163 5.44 11.44 -2.35
CA VAL A 163 4.71 11.45 -3.64
C VAL A 163 5.56 10.81 -4.74
N SER A 164 6.88 11.07 -4.79
CA SER A 164 7.77 10.40 -5.75
C SER A 164 7.81 8.88 -5.56
N ALA A 165 7.91 8.41 -4.32
CA ALA A 165 7.85 6.98 -3.99
C ALA A 165 6.48 6.38 -4.36
N THR A 166 5.40 7.11 -4.11
CA THR A 166 4.03 6.71 -4.48
C THR A 166 3.90 6.47 -5.99
N VAL A 167 4.39 7.42 -6.80
CA VAL A 167 4.39 7.28 -8.26
C VAL A 167 5.22 6.08 -8.70
N LEU A 168 6.38 5.85 -8.09
CA LEU A 168 7.24 4.70 -8.38
C LEU A 168 6.56 3.37 -8.04
N LEU A 169 5.91 3.28 -6.87
CA LEU A 169 5.19 2.08 -6.44
C LEU A 169 3.95 1.82 -7.30
N HIS A 170 3.23 2.86 -7.72
CA HIS A 170 2.16 2.73 -8.70
C HIS A 170 2.68 2.21 -10.04
N ALA A 171 3.82 2.72 -10.52
CA ALA A 171 4.45 2.23 -11.75
C ALA A 171 4.89 0.76 -11.62
N ALA A 172 5.45 0.36 -10.48
CA ALA A 172 5.79 -1.02 -10.20
C ALA A 172 4.55 -1.93 -10.18
N GLY A 173 3.46 -1.49 -9.53
CA GLY A 173 2.18 -2.18 -9.52
C GLY A 173 1.58 -2.32 -10.93
N LEU A 174 1.61 -1.25 -11.73
CA LEU A 174 1.19 -1.27 -13.13
C LEU A 174 2.00 -2.30 -13.93
N GLY A 175 3.33 -2.29 -13.80
CA GLY A 175 4.21 -3.26 -14.46
C GLY A 175 3.88 -4.71 -14.08
N ALA A 176 3.72 -4.97 -12.77
CA ALA A 176 3.31 -6.28 -12.27
C ALA A 176 1.94 -6.71 -12.81
N GLY A 177 0.96 -5.80 -12.82
CA GLY A 177 -0.37 -6.09 -13.35
C GLY A 177 -0.37 -6.36 -14.85
N LEU A 178 0.42 -5.61 -15.64
CA LEU A 178 0.58 -5.87 -17.07
C LEU A 178 1.22 -7.24 -17.33
N ALA A 179 2.19 -7.66 -16.52
CA ALA A 179 2.75 -9.00 -16.59
C ALA A 179 1.71 -10.09 -16.25
N LEU A 180 0.92 -9.87 -15.19
CA LEU A 180 -0.13 -10.81 -14.75
C LEU A 180 -1.30 -10.92 -15.74
N ARG A 181 -1.52 -9.94 -16.62
CA ARG A 181 -2.50 -10.10 -17.71
C ARG A 181 -2.20 -11.30 -18.62
N ARG A 182 -0.92 -11.73 -18.69
CA ARG A 182 -0.48 -12.87 -19.50
C ARG A 182 -0.70 -14.23 -18.83
N THR A 183 -0.87 -14.26 -17.51
CA THR A 183 -1.00 -15.51 -16.72
C THR A 183 -2.46 -15.93 -16.49
N GLY A 184 -3.41 -15.26 -17.13
CA GLY A 184 -4.84 -15.53 -16.99
C GLY A 184 -5.42 -14.99 -15.68
N ARG A 185 -6.56 -15.53 -15.23
CA ARG A 185 -7.30 -15.02 -14.06
C ARG A 185 -6.61 -15.30 -12.72
N TRP A 186 -5.84 -16.38 -12.63
CA TRP A 186 -5.25 -16.84 -11.37
C TRP A 186 -4.16 -15.91 -10.85
N GLY A 187 -3.35 -15.33 -11.73
CA GLY A 187 -2.29 -14.40 -11.33
C GLY A 187 -2.84 -13.17 -10.61
N ALA A 188 -3.86 -12.53 -11.18
CA ALA A 188 -4.53 -11.38 -10.56
C ALA A 188 -5.26 -11.78 -9.27
N LEU A 189 -5.93 -12.95 -9.25
CA LEU A 189 -6.64 -13.45 -8.07
C LEU A 189 -5.69 -13.67 -6.88
N LEU A 190 -4.54 -14.31 -7.11
CA LEU A 190 -3.57 -14.58 -6.04
C LEU A 190 -2.89 -13.29 -5.56
N ALA A 191 -2.47 -12.42 -6.48
CA ALA A 191 -1.82 -11.16 -6.12
C ALA A 191 -2.79 -10.23 -5.37
N GLY A 192 -3.97 -9.98 -5.93
CA GLY A 192 -4.99 -9.15 -5.30
C GLY A 192 -5.53 -9.78 -4.01
N GLY A 193 -5.72 -11.09 -3.98
CA GLY A 193 -6.16 -11.83 -2.79
C GLY A 193 -5.15 -11.79 -1.66
N GLY A 194 -3.84 -11.87 -1.96
CA GLY A 194 -2.78 -11.69 -0.98
C GLY A 194 -2.77 -10.29 -0.37
N ILE A 195 -2.92 -9.25 -1.19
CA ILE A 195 -3.05 -7.86 -0.74
C ILE A 195 -4.32 -7.69 0.12
N ALA A 196 -5.45 -8.24 -0.32
CA ALA A 196 -6.69 -8.18 0.46
C ALA A 196 -6.54 -8.88 1.82
N GLY A 197 -5.85 -10.02 1.86
CA GLY A 197 -5.50 -10.73 3.10
C GLY A 197 -4.67 -9.87 4.05
N MET A 198 -3.71 -9.10 3.53
CA MET A 198 -2.98 -8.10 4.33
C MET A 198 -3.93 -7.05 4.92
N GLY A 199 -4.86 -6.53 4.12
CA GLY A 199 -5.88 -5.59 4.59
C GLY A 199 -6.75 -6.16 5.73
N VAL A 200 -7.14 -7.43 5.64
CA VAL A 200 -7.85 -8.11 6.75
C VAL A 200 -6.98 -8.21 8.00
N ALA A 201 -5.70 -8.57 7.85
CA ALA A 201 -4.77 -8.66 8.98
C ALA A 201 -4.57 -7.31 9.67
N LEU A 202 -4.42 -6.24 8.90
CA LEU A 202 -4.32 -4.87 9.41
C LEU A 202 -5.59 -4.46 10.17
N LEU A 203 -6.77 -4.69 9.60
CA LEU A 203 -8.05 -4.39 10.27
C LEU A 203 -8.26 -5.23 11.54
N GLY A 204 -7.85 -6.50 11.54
CA GLY A 204 -7.92 -7.37 12.72
C GLY A 204 -7.01 -6.88 13.86
N GLY A 205 -5.82 -6.37 13.52
CA GLY A 205 -4.91 -5.74 14.49
C GLY A 205 -5.52 -4.48 15.12
N TRP A 206 -6.25 -3.69 14.34
CA TRP A 206 -6.98 -2.51 14.82
C TRP A 206 -8.10 -2.83 15.80
N VAL A 207 -8.89 -3.87 15.53
CA VAL A 207 -10.01 -4.26 16.41
C VAL A 207 -9.51 -4.87 17.73
N ALA A 208 -8.29 -5.39 17.74
CA ALA A 208 -7.68 -6.03 18.91
C ALA A 208 -6.86 -5.08 19.80
N ALA A 209 -6.61 -3.84 19.36
CA ALA A 209 -5.87 -2.81 20.09
C ALA A 209 -6.80 -1.88 20.87
#